data_AF-A0A1F6FPQ2-F1
#
_entry.id   AF-A0A1F6FPQ2-F1
#
_cell.length_a   1.000
_cell.length_b   1.000
_cell.length_c   1.000
_cell.angle_alpha   90.00
_cell.angle_beta   90.00
_cell.angle_gamma   90.00
#
_symmetry.space_group_name_H-M   'P 1'
#
loop_
_entity.id
_entity.type
_entity.pdbx_description
1 polymer ?
#
loop_
_entity_poly.entity_id
_entity_poly.type
_entity_poly.pdbx_seq_one_letter_code
_entity_poly.pdbx_strand_id
1 'polypeptide(L)'
;MPEIAITKEILTSFAGTLLALLSAGFVWVLKSAYEKHRLEVLALAKFERIFANNLTILKDNFDFLDKWIGSLKNNRPYSFHFENYYINEEEAYKISNLGLINRLLSVNYMLRRSGLDFANIYKSYWEVIFKIDSIQDEARKELNLKTYHENILVNLEQMKQGYEIIKNSVVDVVAFIRAVNKVRRHSLFGYIRFLFIDIFPRVTKQSIEKETAILKENIARNEKMQNNHV
;
A
#
# COMPACT_ATOMS: atom_id res chain seq x y z
N MET A 1 61.13 -2.23 42.57
CA MET A 1 60.39 -3.15 41.67
C MET A 1 58.85 -3.28 41.92
N PRO A 2 58.18 -2.67 42.92
CA PRO A 2 56.72 -2.81 43.08
C PRO A 2 55.89 -1.89 42.16
N GLU A 3 56.40 -0.73 41.75
CA GLU A 3 55.68 0.23 40.88
C GLU A 3 55.34 -0.33 39.49
N ILE A 4 56.18 -1.20 38.95
CA ILE A 4 55.98 -1.84 37.63
C ILE A 4 54.87 -2.90 37.69
N ALA A 5 54.67 -3.53 38.85
CA ALA A 5 53.60 -4.51 39.06
C ALA A 5 52.24 -3.82 39.20
N ILE A 6 52.17 -2.72 39.96
CA ILE A 6 50.96 -1.92 40.17
C ILE A 6 50.48 -1.30 38.84
N THR A 7 51.39 -0.79 38.01
CA THR A 7 51.05 -0.24 36.69
C THR A 7 50.53 -1.32 35.72
N LYS A 8 51.04 -2.56 35.78
CA LYS A 8 50.50 -3.68 34.99
C LYS A 8 49.11 -4.13 35.44
N GLU A 9 48.83 -4.18 36.72
CA GLU A 9 47.51 -4.51 37.26
C GLU A 9 46.46 -3.46 36.90
N ILE A 10 46.80 -2.17 36.98
CA ILE A 10 45.91 -1.07 36.58
C ILE A 10 45.65 -1.13 35.06
N LEU A 11 46.66 -1.38 34.24
CA LEU A 11 46.53 -1.47 32.78
C LEU A 11 45.68 -2.67 32.35
N THR A 12 45.84 -3.83 33.01
CA THR A 12 45.04 -5.05 32.73
C THR A 12 43.59 -4.91 33.19
N SER A 13 43.34 -4.29 34.35
CA SER A 13 42.00 -3.97 34.82
C SER A 13 41.30 -2.95 33.91
N PHE A 14 42.01 -1.92 33.45
CA PHE A 14 41.50 -0.96 32.47
C PHE A 14 41.19 -1.62 31.13
N ALA A 15 42.11 -2.45 30.60
CA ALA A 15 41.90 -3.19 29.36
C ALA A 15 40.69 -4.14 29.47
N GLY A 16 40.54 -4.84 30.60
CA GLY A 16 39.38 -5.70 30.86
C GLY A 16 38.06 -4.94 30.91
N THR A 17 38.04 -3.78 31.57
CA THR A 17 36.85 -2.91 31.64
C THR A 17 36.49 -2.34 30.28
N LEU A 18 37.49 -1.88 29.50
CA LEU A 18 37.29 -1.42 28.13
C LEU A 18 36.76 -2.54 27.22
N LEU A 19 37.31 -3.75 27.33
CA LEU A 19 36.84 -4.90 26.57
C LEU A 19 35.39 -5.27 26.93
N ALA A 20 35.03 -5.19 28.22
CA ALA A 20 33.66 -5.41 28.69
C ALA A 20 32.69 -4.35 28.14
N LEU A 21 33.07 -3.06 28.15
CA LEU A 21 32.29 -1.96 27.58
C LEU A 21 32.12 -2.11 26.06
N LEU A 22 33.20 -2.45 25.34
CA LEU A 22 33.14 -2.71 23.90
C LEU A 22 32.27 -3.92 23.58
N SER A 23 32.34 -4.98 24.39
CA SER A 23 31.51 -6.17 24.24
C SER A 23 30.04 -5.86 24.50
N ALA A 24 29.73 -5.09 25.55
CA ALA A 24 28.37 -4.65 25.86
C ALA A 24 27.82 -3.72 24.76
N GLY A 25 28.64 -2.79 24.25
CA GLY A 25 28.30 -1.92 23.12
C GLY A 25 28.04 -2.73 21.84
N PHE A 26 28.88 -3.71 21.54
CA PHE A 26 28.70 -4.62 20.40
C PHE A 26 27.40 -5.42 20.52
N VAL A 27 27.13 -6.02 21.68
CA VAL A 27 25.87 -6.74 21.95
C VAL A 27 24.66 -5.81 21.82
N TRP A 28 24.76 -4.55 22.25
CA TRP A 28 23.67 -3.58 22.12
C TRP A 28 23.41 -3.16 20.67
N VAL A 29 24.47 -2.92 19.88
CA VAL A 29 24.37 -2.65 18.44
C VAL A 29 23.71 -3.82 17.72
N LEU A 30 24.17 -5.03 18.01
CA LEU A 30 23.57 -6.27 17.56
C LEU A 30 22.09 -6.30 17.96
N LYS A 31 21.72 -6.22 19.23
CA LYS A 31 20.30 -6.24 19.66
C LYS A 31 19.45 -5.18 18.94
N SER A 32 19.92 -3.95 18.86
CA SER A 32 19.20 -2.83 18.25
C SER A 32 18.96 -3.04 16.75
N ALA A 33 19.94 -3.61 16.04
CA ALA A 33 19.77 -3.93 14.64
C ALA A 33 18.80 -5.10 14.40
N TYR A 34 18.68 -6.03 15.37
CA TYR A 34 17.75 -7.17 15.30
C TYR A 34 16.32 -6.66 15.44
N GLU A 35 16.10 -5.82 16.45
CA GLU A 35 14.81 -5.20 16.69
C GLU A 35 14.37 -4.36 15.49
N LYS A 36 15.28 -3.56 14.91
CA LYS A 36 15.00 -2.80 13.69
C LYS A 36 14.63 -3.69 12.51
N HIS A 37 15.37 -4.77 12.29
CA HIS A 37 15.08 -5.75 11.23
C HIS A 37 13.71 -6.41 11.44
N ARG A 38 13.42 -6.88 12.66
CA ARG A 38 12.15 -7.50 13.03
C ARG A 38 10.97 -6.55 12.76
N LEU A 39 11.12 -5.28 13.17
CA LEU A 39 10.11 -4.25 12.93
C LEU A 39 9.89 -3.98 11.44
N GLU A 40 10.96 -3.92 10.64
CA GLU A 40 10.84 -3.73 9.19
C GLU A 40 10.12 -4.91 8.52
N VAL A 41 10.44 -6.16 8.89
CA VAL A 41 9.76 -7.36 8.35
C VAL A 41 8.27 -7.37 8.71
N LEU A 42 7.93 -7.01 9.95
CA LEU A 42 6.53 -6.89 10.40
C LEU A 42 5.79 -5.78 9.63
N ALA A 43 6.44 -4.63 9.44
CA ALA A 43 5.87 -3.53 8.66
C ALA A 43 5.61 -3.95 7.21
N LEU A 44 6.58 -4.61 6.56
CA LEU A 44 6.43 -5.11 5.18
C LEU A 44 5.25 -6.08 5.06
N ALA A 45 5.12 -7.04 5.98
CA ALA A 45 4.00 -7.98 5.98
C ALA A 45 2.64 -7.29 6.19
N LYS A 46 2.60 -6.26 7.05
CA LYS A 46 1.40 -5.45 7.28
C LYS A 46 1.01 -4.68 6.02
N PHE A 47 1.98 -4.02 5.37
CA PHE A 47 1.72 -3.30 4.13
C PHE A 47 1.28 -4.22 2.99
N GLU A 48 1.88 -5.41 2.86
CA GLU A 48 1.44 -6.40 1.89
C GLU A 48 -0.05 -6.74 2.07
N ARG A 49 -0.48 -6.97 3.31
CA ARG A 49 -1.89 -7.22 3.63
C ARG A 49 -2.78 -6.01 3.32
N ILE A 50 -2.37 -4.81 3.71
CA ILE A 50 -3.11 -3.56 3.44
C ILE A 50 -3.35 -3.40 1.94
N PHE A 51 -2.30 -3.51 1.12
CA PHE A 51 -2.42 -3.33 -0.32
C PHE A 51 -3.17 -4.49 -1.00
N ALA A 52 -3.07 -5.72 -0.50
CA ALA A 52 -3.91 -6.83 -0.97
C ALA A 52 -5.39 -6.59 -0.69
N ASN A 53 -5.74 -6.09 0.50
CA ASN A 53 -7.12 -5.71 0.81
C ASN A 53 -7.58 -4.54 -0.06
N ASN A 54 -6.73 -3.52 -0.26
CA ASN A 54 -7.05 -2.39 -1.12
C ASN A 54 -7.26 -2.81 -2.59
N LEU A 55 -6.60 -3.86 -3.09
CA LEU A 55 -6.91 -4.42 -4.42
C LEU A 55 -8.34 -4.98 -4.49
N THR A 56 -8.80 -5.62 -3.41
CA THR A 56 -10.16 -6.16 -3.33
C THR A 56 -11.18 -5.04 -3.31
N ILE A 57 -10.98 -4.06 -2.41
CA ILE A 57 -11.83 -2.85 -2.32
C ILE A 57 -11.85 -2.10 -3.66
N LEU A 58 -10.69 -1.96 -4.31
CA LEU A 58 -10.59 -1.30 -5.61
C LEU A 58 -11.38 -2.05 -6.68
N LYS A 59 -11.36 -3.38 -6.68
CA LYS A 59 -12.20 -4.18 -7.58
C LYS A 59 -13.68 -3.91 -7.31
N ASP A 60 -14.13 -4.06 -6.06
CA ASP A 60 -15.55 -3.93 -5.70
C ASP A 60 -16.09 -2.53 -6.02
N ASN A 61 -15.32 -1.49 -5.69
CA ASN A 61 -15.68 -0.10 -5.99
C ASN A 61 -15.83 0.15 -7.50
N PHE A 62 -15.02 -0.48 -8.35
CA PHE A 62 -15.12 -0.35 -9.80
C PHE A 62 -16.23 -1.22 -10.42
N ASP A 63 -16.51 -2.38 -9.84
CA ASP A 63 -17.71 -3.16 -10.21
C ASP A 63 -18.99 -2.36 -9.90
N PHE A 64 -19.01 -1.61 -8.79
CA PHE A 64 -20.11 -0.68 -8.50
C PHE A 64 -20.18 0.49 -9.47
N LEU A 65 -19.03 1.06 -9.87
CA LEU A 65 -18.99 2.11 -10.89
C LEU A 65 -19.60 1.63 -12.21
N ASP A 66 -19.28 0.41 -12.65
CA ASP A 66 -19.81 -0.16 -13.88
C ASP A 66 -21.33 -0.39 -13.81
N LYS A 67 -21.83 -0.89 -12.68
CA LYS A 67 -23.27 -1.02 -12.44
C LYS A 67 -23.97 0.33 -12.38
N TRP A 68 -23.31 1.35 -11.81
CA TRP A 68 -23.83 2.69 -11.75
C TRP A 68 -23.97 3.29 -13.16
N ILE A 69 -22.89 3.24 -13.97
CA ILE A 69 -22.90 3.67 -15.37
C ILE A 69 -24.02 2.96 -16.15
N GLY A 70 -24.15 1.63 -15.99
CA GLY A 70 -25.21 0.84 -16.63
C GLY A 70 -26.62 1.28 -16.21
N SER A 71 -26.81 1.63 -14.95
CA SER A 71 -28.09 2.11 -14.43
C SER A 71 -28.44 3.49 -14.97
N LEU A 72 -27.48 4.41 -15.01
CA LEU A 72 -27.68 5.77 -15.55
C LEU A 72 -28.03 5.74 -17.04
N LYS A 73 -27.41 4.84 -17.83
CA LYS A 73 -27.74 4.65 -19.26
C LYS A 73 -29.19 4.19 -19.47
N ASN A 74 -29.80 3.55 -18.47
CA ASN A 74 -31.20 3.13 -18.46
C ASN A 74 -32.12 4.15 -17.76
N ASN A 75 -31.64 5.36 -17.49
CA ASN A 75 -32.33 6.39 -16.72
C ASN A 75 -32.78 5.95 -15.31
N ARG A 76 -32.06 5.03 -14.69
CA ARG A 76 -32.40 4.51 -13.36
C ARG A 76 -31.46 5.05 -12.29
N PRO A 77 -32.01 5.54 -11.16
CA PRO A 77 -31.18 5.84 -10.02
C PRO A 77 -30.46 4.61 -9.48
N TYR A 78 -29.24 4.76 -8.97
CA TYR A 78 -28.44 3.66 -8.45
C TYR A 78 -27.91 3.98 -7.06
N SER A 79 -28.16 3.09 -6.10
CA SER A 79 -27.67 3.18 -4.72
C SER A 79 -26.70 2.07 -4.45
N PHE A 80 -25.65 2.38 -3.69
CA PHE A 80 -24.61 1.42 -3.35
C PHE A 80 -23.76 1.93 -2.18
N HIS A 81 -22.93 1.05 -1.65
CA HIS A 81 -22.02 1.35 -0.55
C HIS A 81 -20.58 1.23 -1.03
N PHE A 82 -19.84 2.34 -1.01
CA PHE A 82 -18.41 2.33 -1.26
C PHE A 82 -17.65 1.95 -0.01
N GLU A 83 -16.65 1.09 -0.16
CA GLU A 83 -15.71 0.80 0.91
C GLU A 83 -14.52 1.77 0.88
N ASN A 84 -14.08 2.17 2.07
CA ASN A 84 -12.92 3.04 2.25
C ASN A 84 -11.63 2.24 2.17
N TYR A 85 -10.64 2.77 1.45
CA TYR A 85 -9.31 2.16 1.41
C TYR A 85 -8.61 2.24 2.77
N TYR A 86 -7.83 1.21 3.08
CA TYR A 86 -6.92 1.22 4.22
C TYR A 86 -5.68 2.04 3.90
N ILE A 87 -5.54 3.20 4.53
CA ILE A 87 -4.38 4.09 4.36
C ILE A 87 -3.59 4.16 5.66
N ASN A 88 -2.31 3.81 5.60
CA ASN A 88 -1.39 3.91 6.73
C ASN A 88 -0.06 4.50 6.28
N GLU A 89 0.10 5.81 6.45
CA GLU A 89 1.29 6.55 5.99
C GLU A 89 2.38 6.58 7.09
N GLU A 90 2.00 6.70 8.36
CA GLU A 90 2.93 6.81 9.49
C GLU A 90 3.81 5.56 9.65
N GLU A 91 3.27 4.37 9.42
CA GLU A 91 4.05 3.15 9.55
C GLU A 91 5.01 2.91 8.38
N ALA A 92 4.90 3.67 7.29
CA ALA A 92 5.81 3.57 6.15
C ALA A 92 7.24 3.96 6.56
N TYR A 93 7.40 4.87 7.54
CA TYR A 93 8.70 5.27 8.07
C TYR A 93 9.44 4.14 8.83
N LYS A 94 8.76 3.04 9.16
CA LYS A 94 9.40 1.83 9.73
C LYS A 94 10.15 1.01 8.67
N ILE A 95 9.95 1.30 7.39
CA ILE A 95 10.66 0.67 6.27
C ILE A 95 11.92 1.48 5.96
N SER A 96 13.05 0.81 5.73
CA SER A 96 14.31 1.51 5.44
C SER A 96 14.59 1.73 3.95
N ASN A 97 13.77 1.15 3.05
CA ASN A 97 13.88 1.33 1.60
C ASN A 97 13.09 2.56 1.14
N LEU A 98 13.80 3.67 0.86
CA LEU A 98 13.20 4.93 0.40
C LEU A 98 12.40 4.80 -0.90
N GLY A 99 12.86 3.96 -1.83
CA GLY A 99 12.15 3.72 -3.10
C GLY A 99 10.80 3.05 -2.86
N LEU A 100 10.72 2.12 -1.91
CA LEU A 100 9.47 1.51 -1.49
C LEU A 100 8.59 2.53 -0.75
N ILE A 101 9.13 3.31 0.20
CA ILE A 101 8.39 4.34 0.94
C ILE A 101 7.69 5.31 -0.03
N ASN A 102 8.42 5.85 -1.00
CA ASN A 102 7.86 6.80 -1.97
C ASN A 102 6.71 6.19 -2.78
N ARG A 103 6.84 4.92 -3.17
CA ARG A 103 5.77 4.20 -3.89
C ARG A 103 4.55 3.95 -2.99
N LEU A 104 4.75 3.55 -1.73
CA LEU A 104 3.66 3.36 -0.76
C LEU A 104 2.86 4.65 -0.56
N LEU A 105 3.57 5.77 -0.33
CA LEU A 105 2.94 7.08 -0.13
C LEU A 105 2.21 7.56 -1.40
N SER A 106 2.81 7.38 -2.57
CA SER A 106 2.19 7.74 -3.85
C SER A 106 0.90 6.96 -4.09
N VAL A 107 0.90 5.64 -3.89
CA VAL A 107 -0.32 4.84 -4.08
C VAL A 107 -1.37 5.15 -3.02
N ASN A 108 -0.97 5.35 -1.76
CA ASN A 108 -1.89 5.79 -0.70
C ASN A 108 -2.58 7.12 -1.07
N TYR A 109 -1.83 8.07 -1.62
CA TYR A 109 -2.39 9.33 -2.11
C TYR A 109 -3.41 9.10 -3.24
N MET A 110 -3.08 8.25 -4.22
CA MET A 110 -3.99 7.92 -5.33
C MET A 110 -5.29 7.27 -4.84
N LEU A 111 -5.19 6.31 -3.92
CA LEU A 111 -6.34 5.63 -3.33
C LEU A 111 -7.20 6.62 -2.53
N ARG A 112 -6.59 7.46 -1.70
CA ARG A 112 -7.29 8.51 -0.94
C ARG A 112 -8.02 9.47 -1.87
N ARG A 113 -7.36 9.94 -2.93
CA ARG A 113 -7.96 10.86 -3.90
C ARG A 113 -9.15 10.21 -4.61
N SER A 114 -8.98 8.98 -5.10
CA SER A 114 -10.06 8.23 -5.74
C SER A 114 -11.27 8.03 -4.81
N GLY A 115 -11.04 7.65 -3.55
CA GLY A 115 -12.11 7.51 -2.55
C GLY A 115 -12.86 8.83 -2.31
N LEU A 116 -12.15 9.96 -2.21
CA LEU A 116 -12.75 11.28 -2.06
C LEU A 116 -13.57 11.69 -3.29
N ASP A 117 -13.06 11.45 -4.50
CA ASP A 117 -13.76 11.76 -5.74
C ASP A 117 -15.08 10.96 -5.83
N PHE A 118 -15.05 9.66 -5.49
CA PHE A 118 -16.26 8.83 -5.42
C PHE A 118 -17.27 9.36 -4.40
N ALA A 119 -16.83 9.66 -3.18
CA ALA A 119 -17.71 10.15 -2.13
C ALA A 119 -18.37 11.48 -2.51
N ASN A 120 -17.62 12.40 -3.12
CA ASN A 120 -18.13 13.71 -3.53
C ASN A 120 -19.15 13.59 -4.65
N ILE A 121 -18.87 12.79 -5.68
CA ILE A 121 -19.79 12.60 -6.81
C ILE A 121 -21.05 11.89 -6.34
N TYR A 122 -20.94 10.86 -5.49
CA TYR A 122 -22.10 10.15 -4.95
C TYR A 122 -22.99 11.03 -4.06
N LYS A 123 -22.39 11.87 -3.23
CA LYS A 123 -23.13 12.84 -2.42
C LYS A 123 -23.88 13.83 -3.31
N SER A 124 -23.19 14.44 -4.27
CA SER A 124 -23.80 15.39 -5.20
C SER A 124 -24.93 14.74 -6.03
N TYR A 125 -24.71 13.50 -6.46
CA TYR A 125 -25.69 12.68 -7.16
C TYR A 125 -27.01 12.60 -6.42
N TRP A 126 -26.99 12.10 -5.18
CA TRP A 126 -28.21 11.95 -4.41
C TRP A 126 -28.87 13.28 -4.04
N GLU A 127 -28.09 14.31 -3.72
CA GLU A 127 -28.62 15.64 -3.45
C GLU A 127 -29.43 16.20 -4.62
N VAL A 128 -29.02 15.95 -5.87
CA VAL A 128 -29.76 16.38 -7.06
C VAL A 128 -30.93 15.46 -7.36
N ILE A 129 -30.77 14.14 -7.23
CA ILE A 129 -31.88 13.18 -7.41
C ILE A 129 -33.04 13.50 -6.48
N PHE A 130 -32.78 13.79 -5.19
CA PHE A 130 -33.84 14.18 -4.26
C PHE A 130 -34.56 15.48 -4.67
N LYS A 131 -33.81 16.46 -5.20
CA LYS A 131 -34.42 17.70 -5.73
C LYS A 131 -35.32 17.41 -6.92
N ILE A 132 -34.86 16.58 -7.86
CA ILE A 132 -35.65 16.19 -9.03
C ILE A 132 -36.90 15.42 -8.60
N ASP A 133 -36.77 14.51 -7.63
CA ASP A 133 -37.87 13.67 -7.14
C ASP A 133 -38.99 14.47 -6.45
N SER A 134 -38.66 15.64 -5.88
CA SER A 134 -39.63 16.56 -5.28
C SER A 134 -40.43 17.42 -6.27
N ILE A 135 -40.15 17.33 -7.58
CA ILE A 135 -40.92 18.01 -8.62
C ILE A 135 -42.26 17.29 -8.83
N GLN A 136 -43.37 18.03 -8.79
CA GLN A 136 -44.73 17.49 -8.94
C GLN A 136 -45.09 17.13 -10.40
N ASP A 137 -44.46 17.77 -11.38
CA ASP A 137 -44.67 17.52 -12.81
C ASP A 137 -43.81 16.34 -13.28
N GLU A 138 -44.47 15.22 -13.59
CA GLU A 138 -43.82 13.96 -13.96
C GLU A 138 -43.04 14.06 -15.28
N ALA A 139 -43.55 14.79 -16.27
CA ALA A 139 -42.87 14.94 -17.57
C ALA A 139 -41.58 15.77 -17.41
N ARG A 140 -41.65 16.82 -16.59
CA ARG A 140 -40.48 17.64 -16.26
C ARG A 140 -39.47 16.91 -15.39
N LYS A 141 -39.95 16.07 -14.46
CA LYS A 141 -39.11 15.20 -13.62
C LYS A 141 -38.30 14.23 -14.48
N GLU A 142 -38.95 13.54 -15.42
CA GLU A 142 -38.28 12.60 -16.31
C GLU A 142 -37.22 13.28 -17.18
N LEU A 143 -37.55 14.44 -17.77
CA LEU A 143 -36.61 15.22 -18.59
C LEU A 143 -35.38 15.68 -17.78
N ASN A 144 -35.60 16.19 -16.57
CA ASN A 144 -34.52 16.65 -15.70
C ASN A 144 -33.64 15.47 -15.25
N LEU A 145 -34.24 14.33 -14.92
CA LEU A 145 -33.53 13.11 -14.53
C LEU A 145 -32.61 12.62 -15.65
N LYS A 146 -33.14 12.51 -16.87
CA LYS A 146 -32.37 12.11 -18.04
C LYS A 146 -31.18 13.05 -18.29
N THR A 147 -31.44 14.36 -18.32
CA THR A 147 -30.40 15.38 -18.53
C THR A 147 -29.31 15.28 -17.46
N TYR A 148 -29.69 15.06 -16.20
CA TYR A 148 -28.75 14.93 -15.11
C TYR A 148 -27.90 13.65 -15.21
N HIS A 149 -28.53 12.52 -15.54
CA HIS A 149 -27.84 11.26 -15.73
C HIS A 149 -26.82 11.34 -16.87
N GLU A 150 -27.15 11.98 -17.99
CA GLU A 150 -26.23 12.23 -19.11
C GLU A 150 -25.00 13.04 -18.65
N ASN A 151 -25.20 14.08 -17.83
CA ASN A 151 -24.10 14.89 -17.30
C ASN A 151 -23.20 14.13 -16.33
N ILE A 152 -23.76 13.31 -15.43
CA ILE A 152 -22.96 12.54 -14.48
C ILE A 152 -22.22 11.38 -15.15
N LEU A 153 -22.79 10.78 -16.19
CA LEU A 153 -22.16 9.71 -16.95
C LEU A 153 -20.75 10.09 -17.41
N VAL A 154 -20.54 11.33 -17.88
CA VAL A 154 -19.22 11.82 -18.30
C VAL A 154 -18.20 11.74 -17.15
N ASN A 155 -18.58 12.17 -15.95
CA ASN A 155 -17.71 12.13 -14.79
C ASN A 155 -17.39 10.68 -14.38
N LEU A 156 -18.38 9.79 -14.40
CA LEU A 156 -18.18 8.37 -14.07
C LEU A 156 -17.28 7.66 -15.09
N GLU A 157 -17.44 7.95 -16.38
CA GLU A 157 -16.59 7.38 -17.43
C GLU A 157 -15.16 7.90 -17.34
N GLN A 158 -14.94 9.15 -16.95
CA GLN A 158 -13.59 9.68 -16.65
C GLN A 158 -12.96 8.96 -15.45
N MET A 159 -13.71 8.71 -14.37
CA MET A 159 -13.22 7.93 -13.24
C MET A 159 -12.86 6.50 -13.64
N LYS A 160 -13.64 5.89 -14.54
CA LYS A 160 -13.39 4.54 -15.07
C LYS A 160 -12.02 4.45 -15.77
N GLN A 161 -11.64 5.49 -16.52
CA GLN A 161 -10.32 5.53 -17.19
C GLN A 161 -9.14 5.52 -16.21
N GLY A 162 -9.32 6.04 -14.99
CA GLY A 162 -8.30 6.02 -13.94
C GLY A 162 -8.06 4.65 -13.30
N TYR A 163 -8.96 3.69 -13.50
CA TYR A 163 -8.92 2.37 -12.85
C TYR A 163 -7.59 1.64 -13.02
N GLU A 164 -7.23 1.41 -14.28
CA GLU A 164 -6.10 0.55 -14.63
C GLU A 164 -4.79 1.14 -14.11
N ILE A 165 -4.68 2.47 -14.08
CA ILE A 165 -3.51 3.15 -13.54
C ILE A 165 -3.38 2.88 -12.04
N ILE A 166 -4.48 3.02 -11.28
CA ILE A 166 -4.49 2.77 -9.84
C ILE A 166 -4.25 1.28 -9.55
N LYS A 167 -4.96 0.38 -10.25
CA LYS A 167 -4.80 -1.07 -10.12
C LYS A 167 -3.36 -1.51 -10.35
N ASN A 168 -2.77 -1.11 -11.48
CA ASN A 168 -1.39 -1.46 -11.81
C ASN A 168 -0.40 -0.91 -10.78
N SER A 169 -0.62 0.32 -10.29
CA SER A 169 0.23 0.93 -9.27
C SER A 169 0.18 0.17 -7.93
N VAL A 170 -1.01 -0.27 -7.51
CA VAL A 170 -1.16 -1.11 -6.31
C VAL A 170 -0.48 -2.47 -6.50
N VAL A 171 -0.67 -3.13 -7.65
CA VAL A 171 -0.02 -4.40 -7.99
C VAL A 171 1.51 -4.27 -7.94
N ASP A 172 2.05 -3.22 -8.53
CA ASP A 172 3.49 -2.95 -8.54
C ASP A 172 4.04 -2.73 -7.14
N VAL A 173 3.29 -2.05 -6.26
CA VAL A 173 3.66 -1.88 -4.85
C VAL A 173 3.69 -3.22 -4.13
N VAL A 174 2.67 -4.07 -4.30
CA VAL A 174 2.65 -5.41 -3.69
C VAL A 174 3.83 -6.25 -4.19
N ALA A 175 4.12 -6.23 -5.48
CA ALA A 175 5.27 -6.91 -6.07
C ALA A 175 6.60 -6.42 -5.47
N PHE A 176 6.74 -5.10 -5.32
CA PHE A 176 7.92 -4.50 -4.72
C PHE A 176 8.07 -4.90 -3.25
N ILE A 177 6.99 -4.88 -2.46
CA ILE A 177 7.00 -5.33 -1.05
C ILE A 177 7.46 -6.79 -0.98
N ARG A 178 6.92 -7.68 -1.83
CA ARG A 178 7.32 -9.10 -1.86
C ARG A 178 8.78 -9.29 -2.22
N ALA A 179 9.27 -8.57 -3.23
CA ALA A 179 10.68 -8.62 -3.61
C ALA A 179 11.60 -8.14 -2.47
N VAL A 180 11.27 -7.01 -1.83
CA VAL A 180 12.00 -6.50 -0.65
C VAL A 180 11.95 -7.50 0.49
N ASN A 181 10.79 -8.07 0.81
CA ASN A 181 10.62 -9.03 1.89
C ASN A 181 11.42 -10.32 1.64
N LYS A 182 11.48 -10.83 0.39
CA LYS A 182 12.32 -11.99 0.02
C LYS A 182 13.80 -11.71 0.24
N VAL A 183 14.29 -10.56 -0.24
CA VAL A 183 15.69 -10.14 -0.02
C VAL A 183 15.98 -10.00 1.48
N ARG A 184 15.06 -9.40 2.24
CA ARG A 184 15.20 -9.21 3.69
C ARG A 184 15.20 -10.53 4.47
N ARG A 185 14.35 -11.49 4.12
CA ARG A 185 14.26 -12.80 4.80
C ARG A 185 15.45 -13.72 4.52
N HIS A 186 16.09 -13.61 3.36
CA HIS A 186 17.25 -14.45 2.99
C HIS A 186 18.59 -13.81 3.36
N SER A 187 18.54 -12.65 4.02
CA SER A 187 19.69 -11.86 4.45
C SER A 187 19.90 -12.04 5.96
N LEU A 188 20.62 -13.09 6.36
CA LEU A 188 21.10 -13.25 7.75
C LEU A 188 21.98 -12.06 8.20
N PHE A 189 22.57 -11.29 7.26
CA PHE A 189 23.38 -10.10 7.56
C PHE A 189 22.72 -8.75 7.25
N GLY A 190 21.42 -8.69 6.95
CA GLY A 190 20.67 -7.42 6.90
C GLY A 190 20.66 -6.71 8.26
N TYR A 191 21.00 -7.49 9.27
CA TYR A 191 21.32 -7.20 10.65
C TYR A 191 22.58 -6.33 10.87
N ILE A 192 23.59 -6.40 10.02
CA ILE A 192 24.91 -5.79 10.27
C ILE A 192 25.28 -4.78 9.18
N ARG A 193 24.30 -3.94 8.78
CA ARG A 193 24.47 -2.93 7.72
C ARG A 193 25.63 -1.96 7.96
N PHE A 194 26.00 -1.74 9.23
CA PHE A 194 27.12 -0.85 9.59
C PHE A 194 28.51 -1.46 9.31
N LEU A 195 28.67 -2.79 9.34
CA LEU A 195 29.97 -3.44 9.12
C LEU A 195 30.25 -3.84 7.67
N PHE A 196 29.22 -3.97 6.83
CA PHE A 196 29.36 -4.41 5.43
C PHE A 196 28.46 -3.57 4.53
N ILE A 197 28.99 -2.43 4.05
CA ILE A 197 28.23 -1.40 3.34
C ILE A 197 27.75 -1.84 1.94
N ASP A 198 28.25 -2.92 1.34
CA ASP A 198 28.02 -3.18 -0.10
C ASP A 198 27.77 -4.64 -0.55
N ILE A 199 27.55 -5.60 0.36
CA ILE A 199 27.52 -7.04 -0.03
C ILE A 199 26.09 -7.61 -0.20
N PHE A 200 25.02 -6.84 0.02
CA PHE A 200 23.65 -7.38 -0.10
C PHE A 200 23.07 -7.35 -1.52
N PRO A 201 22.23 -8.35 -1.89
CA PRO A 201 21.54 -8.34 -3.17
C PRO A 201 20.67 -7.09 -3.23
N ARG A 202 21.02 -6.17 -4.11
CA ARG A 202 20.11 -5.09 -4.49
C ARG A 202 18.85 -5.75 -5.05
N VAL A 203 17.68 -5.24 -4.65
CA VAL A 203 16.42 -5.63 -5.30
C VAL A 203 16.59 -5.34 -6.79
N THR A 204 16.73 -6.39 -7.59
CA THR A 204 16.95 -6.22 -9.03
C THR A 204 15.63 -5.91 -9.70
N LYS A 205 15.66 -5.11 -10.77
CA LYS A 205 14.47 -4.82 -11.57
C LYS A 205 13.78 -6.12 -12.03
N GLN A 206 14.58 -7.12 -12.43
CA GLN A 206 14.10 -8.46 -12.81
C GLN A 206 13.35 -9.17 -11.69
N SER A 207 13.77 -9.04 -10.42
CA SER A 207 13.06 -9.65 -9.30
C SER A 207 11.67 -9.05 -9.09
N ILE A 208 11.53 -7.73 -9.29
CA ILE A 208 10.25 -7.03 -9.21
C ILE A 208 9.37 -7.45 -10.40
N GLU A 209 9.91 -7.45 -11.62
CA GLU A 209 9.18 -7.84 -12.84
C GLU A 209 8.63 -9.27 -12.73
N LYS A 210 9.41 -10.20 -12.17
CA LYS A 210 8.97 -11.58 -11.91
C LYS A 210 7.80 -11.64 -10.93
N GLU A 211 7.88 -10.91 -9.81
CA GLU A 211 6.78 -10.86 -8.83
C GLU A 211 5.54 -10.19 -9.42
N THR A 212 5.70 -9.12 -10.21
CA THR A 212 4.61 -8.44 -10.91
C THR A 212 3.91 -9.39 -11.88
N ALA A 213 4.67 -10.16 -12.66
CA ALA A 213 4.10 -11.14 -13.59
C ALA A 213 3.28 -12.22 -12.84
N ILE A 214 3.83 -12.78 -11.76
CA ILE A 214 3.14 -13.77 -10.92
C ILE A 214 1.84 -13.18 -10.33
N LEU A 215 1.89 -11.95 -9.82
CA LEU A 215 0.72 -11.27 -9.27
C LEU A 215 -0.35 -11.02 -10.32
N LYS A 216 0.02 -10.50 -11.50
CA LYS A 216 -0.91 -10.27 -12.60
C LYS A 216 -1.58 -11.57 -13.06
N GLU A 217 -0.81 -12.65 -13.14
CA GLU A 217 -1.34 -13.97 -13.50
C GLU A 217 -2.34 -14.49 -12.45
N ASN A 218 -2.01 -14.37 -11.17
CA ASN A 218 -2.90 -14.79 -10.08
C ASN A 218 -4.19 -13.98 -10.04
N ILE A 219 -4.11 -12.67 -10.25
CA ILE A 219 -5.30 -11.78 -10.33
C ILE A 219 -6.17 -12.21 -11.50
N ALA A 220 -5.61 -12.37 -12.70
CA ALA A 220 -6.35 -12.79 -13.88
C ALA A 220 -6.99 -14.18 -13.72
N ARG A 221 -6.30 -15.11 -13.04
CA ARG A 221 -6.84 -16.45 -12.73
C ARG A 221 -8.03 -16.37 -11.79
N ASN A 222 -7.93 -15.57 -10.72
CA ASN A 222 -9.01 -15.39 -9.76
C ASN A 222 -10.23 -14.68 -10.38
N GLU A 223 -10.00 -13.69 -11.24
CA GLU A 223 -11.07 -13.02 -12.00
C GLU A 223 -11.81 -14.01 -12.92
N LYS A 224 -11.09 -14.89 -13.62
CA LYS A 224 -11.70 -15.94 -14.47
C LYS A 224 -12.48 -16.98 -13.66
N MET A 225 -12.00 -17.38 -12.48
CA MET A 225 -12.70 -18.35 -11.63
C MET A 225 -14.00 -17.80 -11.06
N GLN A 226 -14.04 -16.50 -10.71
CA GLN A 226 -15.28 -15.86 -10.24
C GLN A 226 -16.33 -15.74 -11.36
N ASN A 227 -15.93 -15.46 -12.60
CA ASN A 227 -16.86 -15.38 -13.73
C ASN A 227 -17.44 -16.73 -14.16
N ASN A 228 -16.82 -17.85 -13.79
CA ASN A 228 -17.31 -19.20 -14.09
C ASN A 228 -18.25 -19.77 -13.01
N HIS A 229 -18.43 -19.04 -11.90
CA HIS A 229 -19.30 -19.43 -10.78
C HIS A 229 -20.53 -18.51 -10.61
N VAL A 230 -20.79 -17.65 -11.61
CA VAL A 230 -22.03 -16.88 -11.79
C VAL A 230 -22.78 -17.47 -12.97
#